data_AF-A0A8H7EGG6-F1
#
_entry.id   AF-A0A8H7EGG6-F1
#
_cell.length_a   1.000
_cell.length_b   1.000
_cell.length_c   1.000
_cell.angle_alpha   90.00
_cell.angle_beta   90.00
_cell.angle_gamma   90.00
#
_symmetry.space_group_name_H-M   'P 1'
#
loop_
_entity.id
_entity.type
_entity.pdbx_description
1 polymer ?
#
loop_
_entity_poly.entity_id
_entity_poly.type
_entity_poly.pdbx_seq_one_letter_code
_entity_poly.pdbx_strand_id
1 'polypeptide(L)'
;MNATSLLDFGSPNFDFTNCSSAVSIWLYLQPVVDTDMIAPNDDYKNPHKIYEYIIESLDGYLQDNSIQKPPMTDEFWAWTQRNSRLDQTAAEYAYETCVQTLCRAVGWKGNPDMVGIGMLVTYLMQQVLISLYLYPIIRIRLGIKSNRTDRKSFISRSLLAMRLSTTAFLSASAVFSIALLLASNITMAQQESTSVLATFVLSAVVPLNSVFPVIILQLATPGTFRRLKGRLMLWGVIDVLILVLVIRGIFVLVTTPAEDNMQIGGDPIGQKACVDMDFAPWVYLCWATAALLVIGLTVFVVGFLLSVLRGQPSVFVRFPSWTSWIILLVSFFAMLFFNIWLVYLTIRIRARAGAHNKDSEWTFGQILTLATWVPFLAEFAYTWLEEPEDALNGRLPAPYEVVVASTVDDAFGTAQPGIEQARGQFQRLAATDLASFEPSKASTWPLKTH
;
A
#
# COMPACT_ATOMS: atom_id res chain seq x y z
N MET A 1 19.37 -33.88 49.69
CA MET A 1 18.61 -34.56 48.62
C MET A 1 19.51 -34.66 47.41
N ASN A 2 19.72 -35.85 46.86
CA ASN A 2 20.53 -36.00 45.65
C ASN A 2 19.76 -35.45 44.45
N ALA A 3 20.47 -34.64 43.66
CA ALA A 3 20.05 -33.99 42.43
C ALA A 3 19.37 -34.93 41.39
N THR A 4 19.61 -36.24 41.51
CA THR A 4 18.99 -37.30 40.70
C THR A 4 17.46 -37.42 40.82
N SER A 5 16.82 -36.77 41.80
CA SER A 5 15.34 -36.81 41.97
C SER A 5 14.56 -35.87 41.04
N LEU A 6 15.22 -34.88 40.42
CA LEU A 6 14.58 -33.98 39.44
C LEU A 6 14.20 -34.69 38.13
N LEU A 7 14.85 -35.81 37.82
CA LEU A 7 14.51 -36.65 36.66
C LEU A 7 13.33 -37.61 36.92
N ASP A 8 12.81 -37.65 38.16
CA ASP A 8 11.73 -38.55 38.60
C ASP A 8 10.38 -37.83 38.76
N PHE A 9 10.30 -36.53 38.42
CA PHE A 9 9.01 -35.89 38.16
C PHE A 9 8.38 -36.62 36.99
N GLY A 10 7.42 -37.52 37.22
CA GLY A 10 6.82 -38.37 36.20
C GLY A 10 6.21 -37.58 35.03
N SER A 11 4.89 -37.50 34.95
CA SER A 11 4.22 -36.65 33.96
C SER A 11 3.38 -35.63 34.73
N PRO A 12 4.01 -34.54 35.25
CA PRO A 12 3.29 -33.56 36.05
C PRO A 12 2.20 -32.88 35.24
N ASN A 13 1.05 -32.65 35.86
CA ASN A 13 0.02 -31.78 35.32
C ASN A 13 0.36 -30.35 35.74
N PHE A 14 0.64 -29.48 34.77
CA PHE A 14 0.85 -28.06 35.02
C PHE A 14 -0.50 -27.35 35.04
N ASP A 15 -0.80 -26.63 36.11
CA ASP A 15 -2.01 -25.81 36.22
C ASP A 15 -1.62 -24.33 36.18
N PHE A 16 -2.04 -23.63 35.13
CA PHE A 16 -1.76 -22.20 34.98
C PHE A 16 -2.98 -21.41 35.44
N THR A 17 -2.81 -20.64 36.50
CA THR A 17 -3.85 -19.74 37.04
C THR A 17 -3.73 -18.31 36.51
N ASN A 18 -2.56 -17.96 35.94
CA ASN A 18 -2.23 -16.62 35.50
C ASN A 18 -1.62 -16.60 34.10
N CYS A 19 -2.24 -15.83 33.20
CA CYS A 19 -1.76 -15.63 31.85
C CYS A 19 -0.35 -15.06 31.76
N SER A 20 0.03 -14.18 32.69
CA SER A 20 1.39 -13.63 32.68
C SER A 20 2.42 -14.72 32.92
N SER A 21 2.15 -15.65 33.85
CA SER A 21 3.03 -16.76 34.21
C SER A 21 3.23 -17.71 33.02
N ALA A 22 2.12 -18.18 32.43
CA ALA A 22 2.15 -19.10 31.28
C ALA A 22 2.90 -18.51 30.07
N VAL A 23 2.57 -17.26 29.70
CA VAL A 23 3.24 -16.57 28.58
C VAL A 23 4.73 -16.37 28.87
N SER A 24 5.09 -16.01 30.10
CA SER A 24 6.50 -15.78 30.46
C SER A 24 7.31 -17.06 30.41
N ILE A 25 6.77 -18.16 30.94
CA ILE A 25 7.42 -19.47 30.88
C ILE A 25 7.61 -19.90 29.43
N TRP A 26 6.54 -19.82 28.63
CA TRP A 26 6.60 -20.23 27.23
C TRP A 26 7.64 -19.42 26.46
N LEU A 27 7.62 -18.09 26.55
CA LEU A 27 8.59 -17.21 25.89
C LEU A 27 10.03 -17.46 26.33
N TYR A 28 10.25 -17.78 27.61
CA TYR A 28 11.58 -18.10 28.14
C TYR A 28 12.12 -19.45 27.60
N LEU A 29 11.24 -20.41 27.33
CA LEU A 29 11.61 -21.73 26.85
C LEU A 29 11.87 -21.80 25.34
N GLN A 30 11.43 -20.80 24.58
CA GLN A 30 11.63 -20.81 23.13
C GLN A 30 13.13 -20.66 22.77
N PRO A 31 13.71 -21.64 22.03
CA PRO A 31 15.10 -21.61 21.64
C PRO A 31 15.29 -20.52 20.58
N VAL A 32 15.97 -19.43 20.93
CA VAL A 32 16.33 -18.37 19.98
C VAL A 32 15.12 -17.58 19.47
N VAL A 33 14.32 -17.03 20.38
CA VAL A 33 13.53 -15.86 20.01
C VAL A 33 14.50 -14.71 19.82
N ASP A 34 14.64 -14.27 18.58
CA ASP A 34 15.31 -13.03 18.20
C ASP A 34 14.84 -11.94 19.18
N THR A 35 15.72 -11.54 20.11
CA THR A 35 15.34 -10.81 21.34
C THR A 35 14.66 -9.46 21.07
N ASP A 36 14.73 -9.03 19.81
CA ASP A 36 14.10 -7.85 19.25
C ASP A 36 12.59 -8.00 19.01
N MET A 37 12.05 -9.22 19.05
CA MET A 37 10.62 -9.47 18.94
C MET A 37 9.93 -9.29 20.29
N ILE A 38 10.49 -9.84 21.36
CA ILE A 38 9.88 -9.72 22.70
C ILE A 38 9.87 -8.25 23.13
N ALA A 39 8.70 -7.76 23.54
CA ALA A 39 8.56 -6.43 24.10
C ALA A 39 9.60 -6.24 25.22
N PRO A 40 10.19 -5.05 25.39
CA PRO A 40 11.30 -4.80 26.31
C PRO A 40 10.89 -4.86 27.80
N ASN A 41 9.80 -5.54 28.14
CA ASN A 41 9.44 -5.82 29.52
C ASN A 41 10.45 -6.83 30.11
N ASP A 42 11.17 -6.40 31.14
CA ASP A 42 12.29 -7.15 31.73
C ASP A 42 11.86 -8.48 32.40
N ASP A 43 10.56 -8.62 32.67
CA ASP A 43 10.03 -9.75 33.44
C ASP A 43 10.24 -11.11 32.76
N TYR A 44 10.21 -11.17 31.43
CA TYR A 44 10.37 -12.41 30.66
C TYR A 44 11.82 -12.91 30.63
N LYS A 45 12.78 -12.03 30.93
CA LYS A 45 14.23 -12.34 30.92
C LYS A 45 14.76 -12.65 32.32
N ASN A 46 13.95 -12.45 33.36
CA ASN A 46 14.38 -12.66 34.73
C ASN A 46 14.20 -14.14 35.16
N PRO A 47 15.28 -14.95 35.24
CA PRO A 47 15.17 -16.37 35.54
C PRO A 47 14.55 -16.63 36.91
N HIS A 48 14.70 -15.72 37.89
CA HIS A 48 14.07 -15.88 39.20
C HIS A 48 12.54 -15.83 39.12
N LYS A 49 11.98 -14.88 38.35
CA LYS A 49 10.53 -14.80 38.15
C LYS A 49 10.00 -16.01 37.39
N ILE A 50 10.72 -16.44 36.35
CA ILE A 50 10.34 -17.64 35.58
C ILE A 50 10.35 -18.88 36.48
N TYR A 51 11.36 -19.03 37.33
CA TYR A 51 11.41 -20.11 38.31
C TYR A 51 10.19 -20.06 39.24
N GLU A 52 9.86 -18.90 39.82
CA GLU A 52 8.68 -18.74 40.68
C GLU A 52 7.39 -19.13 39.94
N TYR A 53 7.21 -18.72 38.69
CA TYR A 53 6.06 -19.09 37.87
C TYR A 53 5.97 -20.60 37.60
N ILE A 54 7.09 -21.27 37.35
CA ILE A 54 7.12 -22.73 37.13
C ILE A 54 6.79 -23.47 38.43
N ILE A 55 7.31 -23.00 39.57
CA ILE A 55 7.01 -23.60 40.86
C ILE A 55 5.54 -23.39 41.24
N GLU A 56 4.98 -22.21 40.95
CA GLU A 56 3.56 -21.92 41.15
C GLU A 56 2.67 -22.86 40.32
N SER A 57 2.99 -23.08 39.03
CA SER A 57 2.21 -23.98 38.18
C SER A 57 2.35 -25.47 38.55
N LEU A 58 3.37 -25.82 39.34
CA LEU A 58 3.60 -27.15 39.88
C LEU A 58 3.07 -27.34 41.30
N ASP A 59 2.59 -26.29 41.97
CA ASP A 59 2.32 -26.31 43.42
C ASP A 59 1.31 -27.40 43.81
N GLY A 60 0.23 -27.58 43.03
CA GLY A 60 -0.73 -28.66 43.24
C GLY A 60 -0.11 -30.06 43.15
N TYR A 61 0.71 -30.29 42.11
CA TYR A 61 1.41 -31.56 41.94
C TYR A 61 2.42 -31.83 43.06
N LEU A 62 3.17 -30.81 43.48
CA LEU A 62 4.15 -30.91 44.56
C LEU A 62 3.48 -31.23 45.91
N GLN A 63 2.33 -30.60 46.20
CA GLN A 63 1.54 -30.86 47.41
C GLN A 63 0.97 -32.28 47.41
N ASP A 64 0.33 -32.70 46.32
CA ASP A 64 -0.30 -34.02 46.20
C ASP A 64 0.69 -35.18 46.39
N ASN A 65 1.94 -34.99 45.96
CA ASN A 65 3.00 -36.00 46.04
C ASN A 65 3.97 -35.79 47.22
N SER A 66 3.74 -34.78 48.08
CA SER A 66 4.62 -34.43 49.20
C SER A 66 6.09 -34.20 48.79
N ILE A 67 6.32 -33.61 47.62
CA ILE A 67 7.65 -33.34 47.06
C ILE A 67 8.11 -31.94 47.49
N GLN A 68 9.36 -31.81 47.96
CA GLN A 68 9.93 -30.49 48.29
C GLN A 68 10.20 -29.68 47.02
N LYS A 69 10.03 -28.35 47.10
CA LYS A 69 10.28 -27.43 45.98
C LYS A 69 11.73 -27.60 45.49
N PRO A 70 11.95 -27.91 44.19
CA PRO A 70 13.29 -28.10 43.66
C PRO A 70 14.07 -26.78 43.69
N PRO A 71 15.36 -26.77 44.10
CA PRO A 71 16.15 -25.54 44.10
C PRO A 71 16.43 -25.03 42.67
N MET A 72 16.64 -23.73 42.53
CA MET A 72 16.97 -23.09 41.25
C MET A 72 18.43 -23.37 40.85
N THR A 73 18.70 -24.57 40.34
CA THR A 73 20.04 -25.03 39.89
C THR A 73 20.10 -25.16 38.37
N ASP A 74 21.31 -25.33 37.81
CA ASP A 74 21.49 -25.58 36.36
C ASP A 74 20.76 -26.85 35.90
N GLU A 75 20.67 -27.86 36.76
CA GLU A 75 19.93 -29.09 36.49
C GLU A 75 18.43 -28.85 36.37
N PHE A 76 17.86 -27.96 37.19
CA PHE A 76 16.46 -27.55 37.07
C PHE A 76 16.22 -26.94 35.69
N TRP A 77 17.06 -25.97 35.27
CA TRP A 77 16.91 -25.33 33.97
C TRP A 77 17.12 -26.30 32.80
N ALA A 78 18.09 -27.21 32.90
CA ALA A 78 18.30 -28.26 31.92
C ALA A 78 17.12 -29.24 31.85
N TRP A 79 16.41 -29.47 32.96
CA TRP A 79 15.15 -30.21 32.96
C TRP A 79 14.03 -29.40 32.30
N THR A 80 13.87 -28.11 32.66
CA THR A 80 12.82 -27.23 32.10
C THR A 80 12.91 -27.14 30.58
N GLN A 81 14.12 -26.96 30.04
CA GLN A 81 14.35 -26.90 28.59
C GLN A 81 14.10 -28.22 27.87
N ARG A 82 14.26 -29.36 28.55
CA ARG A 82 14.01 -30.70 27.97
C ARG A 82 12.56 -31.16 28.14
N ASN A 83 11.80 -30.51 29.01
CA ASN A 83 10.43 -30.91 29.31
C ASN A 83 9.46 -30.35 28.26
N SER A 84 9.25 -31.13 27.19
CA SER A 84 8.31 -30.78 26.12
C SER A 84 6.87 -30.60 26.60
N ARG A 85 6.48 -31.22 27.73
CA ARG A 85 5.13 -31.10 28.28
C ARG A 85 4.92 -29.72 28.91
N LEU A 86 5.90 -29.21 29.66
CA LEU A 86 5.84 -27.86 30.21
C LEU A 86 5.72 -26.82 29.09
N ASP A 87 6.58 -26.94 28.08
CA ASP A 87 6.55 -26.06 26.90
C ASP A 87 5.19 -26.14 26.18
N GLN A 88 4.71 -27.35 25.88
CA GLN A 88 3.44 -27.57 25.18
C GLN A 88 2.24 -27.06 25.99
N THR A 89 2.14 -27.35 27.28
CA THR A 89 1.00 -26.90 28.10
C THR A 89 1.05 -25.38 28.32
N ALA A 90 2.24 -24.80 28.51
CA ALA A 90 2.38 -23.34 28.59
C ALA A 90 1.99 -22.67 27.27
N ALA A 91 2.40 -23.24 26.13
CA ALA A 91 2.02 -22.78 24.80
C ALA A 91 0.50 -22.86 24.61
N GLU A 92 -0.11 -24.03 24.79
CA GLU A 92 -1.54 -24.26 24.61
C GLU A 92 -2.37 -23.30 25.46
N TYR A 93 -2.03 -23.14 26.74
CA TYR A 93 -2.70 -22.19 27.62
C TYR A 93 -2.50 -20.74 27.16
N ALA A 94 -1.27 -20.37 26.75
CA ALA A 94 -0.97 -19.05 26.21
C ALA A 94 -1.80 -18.73 24.95
N TYR A 95 -1.95 -19.72 24.07
CA TYR A 95 -2.64 -19.62 22.79
C TYR A 95 -4.16 -19.64 22.87
N GLU A 96 -4.74 -20.48 23.72
CA GLU A 96 -6.18 -20.64 23.78
C GLU A 96 -6.83 -19.66 24.76
N THR A 97 -6.15 -19.38 25.88
CA THR A 97 -6.73 -18.60 26.98
C THR A 97 -6.13 -17.18 27.05
N CYS A 98 -4.84 -17.03 26.74
CA CYS A 98 -4.09 -15.81 27.07
C CYS A 98 -3.60 -15.00 25.86
N VAL A 99 -4.29 -15.11 24.72
CA VAL A 99 -3.92 -14.45 23.45
C VAL A 99 -3.58 -12.98 23.64
N GLN A 100 -4.37 -12.21 24.41
CA GLN A 100 -4.12 -10.78 24.55
C GLN A 100 -2.81 -10.47 25.30
N THR A 101 -2.48 -11.25 26.34
CA THR A 101 -1.23 -11.10 27.09
C THR A 101 -0.04 -11.55 26.24
N LEU A 102 -0.22 -12.67 25.53
CA LEU A 102 0.75 -13.20 24.58
C LEU A 102 1.10 -12.14 23.51
N CYS A 103 0.10 -11.55 22.84
CA CYS A 103 0.33 -10.57 21.79
C CYS A 103 0.97 -9.26 22.26
N ARG A 104 0.73 -8.86 23.51
CA ARG A 104 1.42 -7.72 24.12
C ARG A 104 2.88 -8.03 24.44
N ALA A 105 3.16 -9.25 24.89
CA ALA A 105 4.50 -9.70 25.23
C ALA A 105 5.38 -9.92 23.99
N VAL A 106 4.81 -10.50 22.94
CA VAL A 106 5.49 -10.77 21.66
C VAL A 106 5.66 -9.51 20.81
N GLY A 107 4.86 -8.48 21.06
CA GLY A 107 4.85 -7.27 20.24
C GLY A 107 4.45 -7.55 18.78
N TRP A 108 4.25 -6.47 18.03
CA TRP A 108 4.06 -6.57 16.58
C TRP A 108 5.23 -5.92 15.86
N LYS A 109 6.08 -6.75 15.24
CA LYS A 109 7.22 -6.32 14.41
C LYS A 109 6.77 -6.26 12.95
N GLY A 110 5.84 -5.33 12.67
CA GLY A 110 5.44 -4.99 11.31
C GLY A 110 6.52 -4.17 10.59
N ASN A 111 6.29 -3.88 9.30
CA ASN A 111 7.06 -2.88 8.58
C ASN A 111 6.30 -1.54 8.64
N PRO A 112 6.70 -0.60 9.52
CA PRO A 112 5.99 0.66 9.70
C PRO A 112 6.01 1.51 8.42
N ASP A 113 7.00 1.34 7.53
CA ASP A 113 7.07 2.06 6.26
C ASP A 113 6.13 1.49 5.18
N MET A 114 5.48 0.34 5.42
CA MET A 114 4.48 -0.22 4.50
C MET A 114 3.07 -0.14 5.07
N VAL A 115 2.89 -0.42 6.37
CA VAL A 115 1.59 -0.60 7.02
C VAL A 115 1.41 0.29 8.26
N GLY A 116 2.40 1.13 8.56
CA GLY A 116 2.31 2.08 9.66
C GLY A 116 1.26 3.16 9.46
N ILE A 117 1.02 3.94 10.52
CA ILE A 117 -0.10 4.89 10.56
C ILE A 117 -0.06 5.93 9.44
N GLY A 118 1.10 6.50 9.13
CA GLY A 118 1.23 7.47 8.04
C GLY A 118 1.01 6.86 6.66
N MET A 119 1.39 5.59 6.46
CA MET A 119 1.08 4.88 5.23
C MET A 119 -0.41 4.63 5.07
N LEU A 120 -1.09 4.23 6.15
CA LEU A 120 -2.54 4.06 6.15
C LEU A 120 -3.27 5.37 5.77
N VAL A 121 -2.83 6.49 6.35
CA VAL A 121 -3.35 7.82 5.99
C VAL A 121 -3.12 8.11 4.50
N THR A 122 -1.95 7.77 3.97
CA THR A 122 -1.62 7.95 2.54
C THR A 122 -2.57 7.14 1.66
N TYR A 123 -2.82 5.86 1.96
CA TYR A 123 -3.72 5.02 1.18
C TYR A 123 -5.16 5.53 1.20
N LEU A 124 -5.64 5.94 2.38
CA LEU A 124 -6.97 6.52 2.54
C LEU A 124 -7.11 7.85 1.80
N MET A 125 -6.08 8.70 1.87
CA MET A 125 -6.05 9.95 1.14
C MET A 125 -6.07 9.70 -0.37
N GLN A 126 -5.29 8.74 -0.87
CA GLN A 126 -5.30 8.35 -2.28
C GLN A 126 -6.67 7.82 -2.72
N GLN A 127 -7.32 6.99 -1.91
CA GLN A 127 -8.68 6.49 -2.15
C GLN A 127 -9.68 7.64 -2.27
N VAL A 128 -9.66 8.58 -1.32
CA VAL A 128 -10.56 9.74 -1.32
C VAL A 128 -10.32 10.61 -2.56
N LEU A 129 -9.05 10.91 -2.88
CA LEU A 129 -8.70 11.70 -4.05
C LEU A 129 -9.17 11.03 -5.35
N ILE A 130 -8.99 9.72 -5.50
CA ILE A 130 -9.49 9.00 -6.68
C ILE A 130 -11.01 9.07 -6.76
N SER A 131 -11.72 8.83 -5.66
CA SER A 131 -13.19 8.94 -5.64
C SER A 131 -13.65 10.34 -6.08
N LEU A 132 -12.99 11.40 -5.60
CA LEU A 132 -13.30 12.78 -5.98
C LEU A 132 -13.00 13.08 -7.46
N TYR A 133 -11.91 12.53 -8.02
CA TYR A 133 -11.52 12.72 -9.42
C TYR A 133 -12.31 11.85 -10.39
N LEU A 134 -12.76 10.68 -9.95
CA LEU A 134 -13.44 9.72 -10.81
C LEU A 134 -14.83 10.24 -11.20
N TYR A 135 -15.61 10.76 -10.26
CA TYR A 135 -16.95 11.32 -10.51
C TYR A 135 -17.00 12.32 -11.69
N PRO A 136 -16.19 13.40 -11.71
CA PRO A 136 -16.22 14.39 -12.78
C PRO A 136 -15.70 13.83 -14.10
N ILE A 137 -14.68 12.97 -14.08
CA ILE A 137 -14.14 12.37 -15.31
C ILE A 137 -15.19 11.44 -15.94
N ILE A 138 -15.91 10.66 -15.13
CA ILE A 138 -17.02 9.81 -15.59
C ILE A 138 -18.11 10.68 -16.23
N ARG A 139 -18.53 11.77 -15.58
CA ARG A 139 -19.54 12.71 -16.11
C ARG A 139 -19.14 13.27 -17.47
N ILE A 140 -17.88 13.69 -17.61
CA ILE A 140 -17.33 14.20 -18.87
C ILE A 140 -17.34 13.10 -19.94
N ARG A 141 -16.89 11.88 -19.60
CA ARG A 141 -16.80 10.76 -20.54
C ARG A 141 -18.17 10.25 -21.01
N LEU A 142 -19.19 10.34 -20.16
CA LEU A 142 -20.58 10.03 -20.54
C LEU A 142 -21.23 11.13 -21.39
N GLY A 143 -20.53 12.23 -21.68
CA GLY A 143 -21.05 13.32 -22.49
C GLY A 143 -22.22 14.05 -21.82
N ILE A 144 -22.34 13.96 -20.48
CA ILE A 144 -23.41 14.64 -19.74
C ILE A 144 -23.08 16.13 -19.76
N LYS A 145 -23.69 16.85 -20.71
CA LYS A 145 -23.52 18.29 -20.89
C LYS A 145 -24.02 18.99 -19.63
N SER A 146 -23.13 19.72 -18.95
CA SER A 146 -23.52 20.60 -17.85
C SER A 146 -24.49 21.64 -18.40
N ASN A 147 -25.60 21.86 -17.68
CA ASN A 147 -26.64 22.79 -18.15
C ASN A 147 -26.04 24.20 -18.27
N ARG A 148 -26.22 24.84 -19.43
CA ARG A 148 -25.45 26.01 -19.89
C ARG A 148 -25.57 27.24 -18.98
N THR A 149 -26.55 27.25 -18.09
CA THR A 149 -26.82 28.30 -17.09
C THR A 149 -25.84 28.31 -15.91
N ASP A 150 -25.07 27.23 -15.68
CA ASP A 150 -24.13 27.11 -14.54
C ASP A 150 -22.70 27.57 -14.85
N ARG A 151 -22.51 28.32 -15.95
CA ARG A 151 -21.18 28.67 -16.50
C ARG A 151 -20.32 29.55 -15.58
N LYS A 152 -20.91 30.19 -14.55
CA LYS A 152 -20.18 30.94 -13.49
C LYS A 152 -20.01 30.15 -12.18
N SER A 153 -20.45 28.90 -12.13
CA SER A 153 -20.48 28.12 -10.89
C SER A 153 -19.09 27.63 -10.49
N PHE A 154 -18.83 27.65 -9.18
CA PHE A 154 -17.70 27.00 -8.50
C PHE A 154 -17.37 25.60 -9.07
N ILE A 155 -18.39 24.88 -9.53
CA ILE A 155 -18.27 23.54 -10.13
C ILE A 155 -17.47 23.56 -11.45
N SER A 156 -17.68 24.54 -12.33
CA SER A 156 -16.96 24.58 -13.62
C SER A 156 -15.46 24.81 -13.40
N ARG A 157 -15.11 25.67 -12.44
CA ARG A 157 -13.74 25.91 -12.00
C ARG A 157 -13.12 24.65 -11.41
N SER A 158 -13.88 23.92 -10.58
CA SER A 158 -13.46 22.61 -10.04
C SER A 158 -13.10 21.61 -11.11
N LEU A 159 -14.00 21.43 -12.06
CA LEU A 159 -13.84 20.44 -13.11
C LEU A 159 -12.60 20.73 -13.97
N LEU A 160 -12.34 22.01 -14.23
CA LEU A 160 -11.17 22.45 -14.97
C LEU A 160 -9.87 22.24 -14.20
N ALA A 161 -9.84 22.65 -12.92
CA ALA A 161 -8.68 22.43 -12.05
C ALA A 161 -8.39 20.94 -11.86
N MET A 162 -9.41 20.12 -11.66
CA MET A 162 -9.28 18.66 -11.60
C MET A 162 -8.71 18.11 -12.91
N ARG A 163 -9.27 18.49 -14.06
CA ARG A 163 -8.81 17.99 -15.37
C ARG A 163 -7.33 18.29 -15.61
N LEU A 164 -6.87 19.50 -15.27
CA LEU A 164 -5.49 19.92 -15.47
C LEU A 164 -4.54 19.20 -14.49
N SER A 165 -4.93 19.14 -13.22
CA SER A 165 -4.15 18.46 -12.16
C SER A 165 -4.16 16.93 -12.24
N THR A 166 -5.07 16.29 -13.00
CA THR A 166 -5.07 14.82 -13.20
C THR A 166 -3.74 14.30 -13.75
N THR A 167 -3.05 15.08 -14.57
CA THR A 167 -1.73 14.71 -15.10
C THR A 167 -0.69 14.60 -13.99
N ALA A 168 -0.62 15.61 -13.11
CA ALA A 168 0.25 15.62 -11.94
C ALA A 168 -0.15 14.52 -10.94
N PHE A 169 -1.46 14.32 -10.72
CA PHE A 169 -1.95 13.28 -9.82
C PHE A 169 -1.57 11.87 -10.27
N LEU A 170 -1.68 11.60 -11.57
CA LEU A 170 -1.26 10.33 -12.15
C LEU A 170 0.26 10.13 -12.01
N SER A 171 1.06 11.18 -12.28
CA SER A 171 2.51 11.12 -12.10
C SER A 171 2.90 10.87 -10.65
N ALA A 172 2.29 11.57 -9.68
CA ALA A 172 2.50 11.35 -8.25
C ALA A 172 2.12 9.91 -7.85
N SER A 173 0.94 9.44 -8.29
CA SER A 173 0.47 8.07 -8.01
C SER A 173 1.40 7.00 -8.58
N ALA A 174 1.97 7.23 -9.77
CA ALA A 174 2.90 6.29 -10.37
C ALA A 174 4.26 6.27 -9.69
N VAL A 175 4.80 7.44 -9.29
CA VAL A 175 6.03 7.52 -8.50
C VAL A 175 5.84 6.82 -7.15
N PHE A 176 4.71 7.05 -6.49
CA PHE A 176 4.34 6.37 -5.25
C PHE A 176 4.27 4.86 -5.44
N SER A 177 3.63 4.38 -6.51
CA SER A 177 3.52 2.96 -6.81
C SER A 177 4.88 2.30 -7.08
N ILE A 178 5.75 2.97 -7.85
CA ILE A 178 7.12 2.49 -8.11
C ILE A 178 7.92 2.42 -6.81
N ALA A 179 7.82 3.43 -5.95
CA ALA A 179 8.51 3.45 -4.66
C ALA A 179 8.07 2.27 -3.77
N LEU A 180 6.76 2.01 -3.69
CA LEU A 180 6.23 0.87 -2.92
C LEU A 180 6.61 -0.49 -3.52
N LEU A 181 6.54 -0.63 -4.84
CA LEU A 181 6.96 -1.85 -5.53
C LEU A 181 8.46 -2.12 -5.29
N LEU A 182 9.30 -1.08 -5.34
CA LEU A 182 10.73 -1.21 -5.08
C LEU A 182 10.98 -1.57 -3.61
N ALA A 183 10.35 -0.86 -2.67
CA ALA A 183 10.47 -1.15 -1.24
C ALA A 183 10.05 -2.59 -0.93
N SER A 184 8.92 -3.04 -1.47
CA SER A 184 8.46 -4.41 -1.32
C SER A 184 9.44 -5.44 -1.89
N ASN A 185 9.97 -5.22 -3.09
CA ASN A 185 10.96 -6.11 -3.69
C ASN A 185 12.24 -6.21 -2.84
N ILE A 186 12.66 -5.11 -2.20
CA ILE A 186 13.81 -5.09 -1.28
C ILE A 186 13.47 -5.84 0.01
N THR A 187 12.31 -5.58 0.62
CA THR A 187 11.84 -6.29 1.81
C THR A 187 11.79 -7.80 1.55
N MET A 188 11.23 -8.22 0.42
CA MET A 188 11.19 -9.64 0.02
C MET A 188 12.57 -10.21 -0.34
N ALA A 189 13.56 -9.38 -0.64
CA ALA A 189 14.95 -9.84 -0.81
C ALA A 189 15.63 -10.13 0.53
N GLN A 190 15.23 -9.39 1.57
CA GLN A 190 15.77 -9.53 2.91
C GLN A 190 15.04 -10.67 3.62
N GLN A 191 15.55 -11.89 3.40
CA GLN A 191 14.96 -13.17 3.79
C GLN A 191 14.64 -13.28 5.31
N GLU A 192 15.36 -12.55 6.15
CA GLU A 192 15.10 -12.46 7.61
C GLU A 192 13.76 -11.77 7.95
N SER A 193 13.29 -10.86 7.10
CA SER A 193 12.03 -10.12 7.32
C SER A 193 10.77 -10.85 6.79
N THR A 194 10.96 -11.90 5.98
CA THR A 194 9.89 -12.69 5.35
C THR A 194 9.53 -13.97 6.10
N SER A 195 10.21 -14.27 7.21
CA SER A 195 9.87 -15.40 8.10
C SER A 195 8.45 -15.30 8.66
N VAL A 196 7.88 -14.09 8.66
CA VAL A 196 6.51 -13.80 9.08
C VAL A 196 5.56 -13.74 7.88
N LEU A 197 4.63 -14.70 7.80
CA LEU A 197 3.61 -14.78 6.74
C LEU A 197 2.83 -13.47 6.56
N ALA A 198 2.50 -12.77 7.65
CA ALA A 198 1.79 -11.50 7.58
C ALA A 198 2.60 -10.42 6.86
N THR A 199 3.90 -10.31 7.15
CA THR A 199 4.83 -9.36 6.50
C THR A 199 5.00 -9.70 5.03
N PHE A 200 5.06 -11.00 4.69
CA PHE A 200 5.08 -11.45 3.31
C PHE A 200 3.81 -11.05 2.55
N VAL A 201 2.63 -11.34 3.12
CA VAL A 201 1.34 -10.97 2.50
C VAL A 201 1.21 -9.46 2.34
N LEU A 202 1.53 -8.69 3.38
CA LEU A 202 1.49 -7.23 3.34
C LEU A 202 2.46 -6.66 2.31
N SER A 203 3.65 -7.27 2.20
CA SER A 203 4.64 -6.90 1.17
C SER A 203 4.11 -7.17 -0.23
N ALA A 204 3.23 -8.15 -0.44
CA ALA A 204 2.59 -8.35 -1.74
C ALA A 204 1.35 -7.45 -1.96
N VAL A 205 0.41 -7.42 -1.01
CA VAL A 205 -0.89 -6.71 -1.16
C VAL A 205 -0.69 -5.21 -1.39
N VAL A 206 0.10 -4.58 -0.53
CA VAL A 206 0.23 -3.13 -0.44
C VAL A 206 0.76 -2.51 -1.75
N PRO A 207 1.89 -2.96 -2.32
CA PRO A 207 2.38 -2.40 -3.58
C PRO A 207 1.47 -2.74 -4.76
N LEU A 208 0.82 -3.91 -4.80
CA LEU A 208 -0.15 -4.22 -5.86
C LEU A 208 -1.34 -3.27 -5.82
N ASN A 209 -1.85 -2.98 -4.61
CA ASN A 209 -2.95 -2.05 -4.42
C ASN A 209 -2.58 -0.62 -4.89
N SER A 210 -1.32 -0.21 -4.74
CA SER A 210 -0.83 1.10 -5.19
C SER A 210 -0.90 1.32 -6.71
N VAL A 211 -0.98 0.25 -7.50
CA VAL A 211 -1.02 0.29 -8.97
C VAL A 211 -2.42 0.66 -9.49
N PHE A 212 -3.49 0.28 -8.77
CA PHE A 212 -4.87 0.57 -9.19
C PHE A 212 -5.14 2.07 -9.42
N PRO A 213 -4.74 3.00 -8.55
CA PRO A 213 -4.72 4.43 -8.81
C PRO A 213 -4.22 4.84 -10.20
N VAL A 214 -3.07 4.28 -10.60
CA VAL A 214 -2.43 4.59 -11.88
C VAL A 214 -3.29 4.09 -13.03
N ILE A 215 -3.83 2.87 -12.91
CA ILE A 215 -4.74 2.27 -13.89
C ILE A 215 -6.02 3.10 -14.03
N ILE A 216 -6.68 3.41 -12.91
CA ILE A 216 -7.94 4.15 -12.88
C ILE A 216 -7.76 5.52 -13.54
N LEU A 217 -6.75 6.30 -13.11
CA LEU A 217 -6.50 7.63 -13.64
C LEU A 217 -6.15 7.59 -15.14
N GLN A 218 -5.32 6.64 -15.58
CA GLN A 218 -4.95 6.48 -16.98
C GLN A 218 -6.16 6.11 -17.86
N LEU A 219 -6.98 5.16 -17.42
CA LEU A 219 -8.19 4.72 -18.14
C LEU A 219 -9.29 5.77 -18.14
N ALA A 220 -9.34 6.62 -17.11
CA ALA A 220 -10.29 7.71 -17.03
C ALA A 220 -9.98 8.83 -18.05
N THR A 221 -8.71 8.97 -18.49
CA THR A 221 -8.26 10.11 -19.30
C THR A 221 -7.50 9.72 -20.60
N PRO A 222 -8.01 8.81 -21.44
CA PRO A 222 -7.25 8.21 -22.55
C PRO A 222 -6.80 9.21 -23.63
N GLY A 223 -7.49 10.34 -23.80
CA GLY A 223 -7.24 11.29 -24.89
C GLY A 223 -6.43 12.55 -24.53
N THR A 224 -6.06 12.76 -23.27
CA THR A 224 -5.43 14.04 -22.85
C THR A 224 -3.90 14.02 -22.86
N PHE A 225 -3.29 12.90 -23.21
CA PHE A 225 -1.88 12.67 -22.88
C PHE A 225 -0.95 12.79 -24.09
N ARG A 226 -0.35 13.97 -24.21
CA ARG A 226 0.64 14.35 -25.22
C ARG A 226 2.01 13.66 -25.06
N ARG A 227 2.32 13.06 -23.89
CA ARG A 227 3.63 12.44 -23.56
C ARG A 227 3.55 10.90 -23.49
N LEU A 228 3.23 10.29 -24.61
CA LEU A 228 2.99 8.84 -24.71
C LEU A 228 4.24 7.98 -24.41
N LYS A 229 5.42 8.39 -24.90
CA LYS A 229 6.68 7.63 -24.71
C LYS A 229 7.10 7.52 -23.24
N GLY A 230 7.07 8.63 -22.50
CA GLY A 230 7.45 8.64 -21.08
C GLY A 230 6.52 7.78 -20.22
N ARG A 231 5.23 7.72 -20.57
CA ARG A 231 4.26 6.87 -19.88
C ARG A 231 4.47 5.40 -20.16
N LEU A 232 4.81 5.04 -21.39
CA LEU A 232 5.18 3.67 -21.71
C LEU A 232 6.38 3.23 -20.87
N MET A 233 7.40 4.06 -20.75
CA MET A 233 8.56 3.77 -19.90
C MET A 233 8.14 3.55 -18.45
N LEU A 234 7.28 4.42 -17.91
CA LEU A 234 6.74 4.30 -16.55
C LEU A 234 5.97 2.99 -16.34
N TRP A 235 5.09 2.62 -17.28
CA TRP A 235 4.36 1.35 -17.24
C TRP A 235 5.27 0.14 -17.37
N GLY A 236 6.29 0.21 -18.23
CA GLY A 236 7.30 -0.83 -18.34
C GLY A 236 8.08 -1.03 -17.03
N VAL A 237 8.42 0.05 -16.33
CA VAL A 237 9.06 -0.04 -15.00
C VAL A 237 8.13 -0.70 -13.99
N ILE A 238 6.86 -0.28 -13.92
CA ILE A 238 5.86 -0.89 -13.03
C ILE A 238 5.69 -2.37 -13.36
N ASP A 239 5.54 -2.74 -14.63
CA ASP A 239 5.36 -4.12 -15.09
C ASP A 239 6.55 -5.01 -14.69
N VAL A 240 7.78 -4.53 -14.94
CA VAL A 240 9.01 -5.24 -14.53
C VAL A 240 9.07 -5.41 -13.02
N LEU A 241 8.75 -4.37 -12.23
CA LEU A 241 8.79 -4.48 -10.76
C LEU A 241 7.73 -5.44 -10.20
N ILE A 242 6.53 -5.49 -10.79
CA ILE A 242 5.50 -6.48 -10.42
C ILE A 242 5.97 -7.89 -10.82
N LEU A 243 6.57 -8.05 -12.01
CA LEU A 243 7.10 -9.34 -12.44
C LEU A 243 8.19 -9.85 -11.50
N VAL A 244 9.14 -8.99 -11.10
CA VAL A 244 10.19 -9.35 -10.13
C VAL A 244 9.57 -9.71 -8.78
N LEU A 245 8.57 -8.96 -8.33
CA LEU A 245 7.83 -9.25 -7.08
C LEU A 245 7.18 -10.63 -7.15
N VAL A 246 6.53 -10.94 -8.27
CA VAL A 246 5.87 -12.22 -8.50
C VAL A 246 6.86 -13.37 -8.51
N ILE A 247 7.95 -13.25 -9.25
CA ILE A 247 9.00 -14.27 -9.33
C ILE A 247 9.59 -14.53 -7.94
N ARG A 248 9.90 -13.47 -7.18
CA ARG A 248 10.44 -13.59 -5.83
C ARG A 248 9.48 -14.28 -4.88
N GLY A 249 8.21 -13.89 -4.86
CA GLY A 249 7.26 -14.53 -3.96
C GLY A 249 6.96 -15.99 -4.33
N ILE A 250 7.00 -16.36 -5.63
CA ILE A 250 6.94 -17.77 -6.06
C ILE A 250 8.19 -18.51 -5.57
N PHE A 251 9.38 -17.93 -5.73
CA PHE A 251 10.62 -18.53 -5.26
C PHE A 251 10.59 -18.77 -3.74
N VAL A 252 10.14 -17.78 -2.96
CA VAL A 252 9.93 -17.95 -1.51
C VAL A 252 8.97 -19.11 -1.25
N LEU A 253 7.82 -19.17 -1.91
CA LEU A 253 6.82 -20.23 -1.71
C LEU A 253 7.31 -21.64 -2.09
N VAL A 254 8.18 -21.75 -3.10
CA VAL A 254 8.68 -23.04 -3.61
C VAL A 254 9.91 -23.54 -2.85
N THR A 255 10.82 -22.64 -2.48
CA THR A 255 12.10 -23.01 -1.86
C THR A 255 12.02 -23.31 -0.38
N THR A 256 10.98 -22.83 0.28
CA THR A 256 10.74 -23.16 1.69
C THR A 256 10.23 -24.60 1.80
N PRO A 257 11.01 -25.52 2.40
CA PRO A 257 10.74 -26.96 2.35
C PRO A 257 9.42 -27.33 3.06
N ALA A 258 8.81 -28.44 2.66
CA ALA A 258 7.50 -28.87 3.16
C ALA A 258 7.46 -29.25 4.65
N GLU A 259 8.59 -29.59 5.27
CA GLU A 259 8.70 -29.74 6.73
C GLU A 259 8.68 -28.36 7.42
N ASP A 260 9.31 -27.35 6.81
CA ASP A 260 9.16 -25.95 7.20
C ASP A 260 7.84 -25.35 6.72
N ASN A 261 7.02 -25.99 5.88
CA ASN A 261 5.68 -25.46 5.55
C ASN A 261 4.74 -25.54 6.76
N MET A 262 5.03 -26.42 7.72
CA MET A 262 4.43 -26.38 9.05
C MET A 262 5.05 -25.27 9.94
N GLN A 263 6.12 -24.61 9.49
CA GLN A 263 6.83 -23.48 10.12
C GLN A 263 6.64 -22.11 9.41
N ILE A 264 6.33 -22.06 8.10
CA ILE A 264 5.77 -20.87 7.43
C ILE A 264 4.31 -20.67 7.86
N GLY A 265 3.63 -21.75 8.26
CA GLY A 265 2.42 -21.73 9.08
C GLY A 265 2.66 -21.99 10.57
N GLY A 266 3.91 -22.26 10.97
CA GLY A 266 4.28 -22.49 12.36
C GLY A 266 4.55 -21.14 12.93
N ASP A 267 3.49 -20.63 13.52
CA ASP A 267 3.39 -19.33 14.12
C ASP A 267 4.60 -19.07 15.04
N PRO A 268 5.71 -18.43 14.57
CA PRO A 268 7.00 -18.60 15.24
C PRO A 268 6.96 -18.09 16.68
N ILE A 269 6.00 -17.20 16.97
CA ILE A 269 5.75 -16.62 18.29
C ILE A 269 4.26 -16.28 18.50
N GLY A 270 3.34 -16.94 17.80
CA GLY A 270 1.92 -16.73 18.07
C GLY A 270 1.21 -15.57 17.37
N GLN A 271 1.80 -15.03 16.32
CA GLN A 271 1.22 -14.03 15.43
C GLN A 271 -0.10 -14.43 14.76
N LYS A 272 -0.29 -15.68 14.34
CA LYS A 272 -1.56 -16.18 13.82
C LYS A 272 -2.64 -16.08 14.90
N ALA A 273 -2.32 -16.43 16.14
CA ALA A 273 -3.23 -16.21 17.27
C ALA A 273 -3.49 -14.71 17.49
N CYS A 274 -2.46 -13.87 17.30
CA CYS A 274 -2.60 -12.41 17.43
C CYS A 274 -3.42 -11.74 16.34
N VAL A 275 -3.42 -12.23 15.10
CA VAL A 275 -4.25 -11.65 14.04
C VAL A 275 -5.62 -12.32 13.99
N ASP A 276 -5.72 -13.60 14.37
CA ASP A 276 -6.95 -14.41 14.27
C ASP A 276 -7.56 -14.30 12.87
N MET A 277 -6.70 -14.43 11.87
CA MET A 277 -7.06 -14.37 10.46
C MET A 277 -6.27 -15.43 9.71
N ASP A 278 -6.96 -16.16 8.84
CA ASP A 278 -6.30 -17.01 7.86
C ASP A 278 -5.80 -16.17 6.70
N PHE A 279 -4.48 -16.15 6.51
CA PHE A 279 -3.81 -15.41 5.44
C PHE A 279 -3.80 -16.16 4.10
N ALA A 280 -4.08 -17.47 4.08
CA ALA A 280 -3.99 -18.27 2.85
C ALA A 280 -4.91 -17.77 1.73
N PRO A 281 -6.21 -17.45 1.95
CA PRO A 281 -7.07 -16.88 0.90
C PRO A 281 -6.53 -15.56 0.34
N TRP A 282 -5.91 -14.74 1.19
CA TRP A 282 -5.33 -13.45 0.80
C TRP A 282 -4.08 -13.64 -0.05
N VAL A 283 -3.25 -14.62 0.25
CA VAL A 283 -2.10 -15.02 -0.60
C VAL A 283 -2.60 -15.33 -2.00
N TYR A 284 -3.59 -16.23 -2.15
CA TYR A 284 -4.13 -16.58 -3.46
C TYR A 284 -4.75 -15.39 -4.20
N LEU A 285 -5.49 -14.54 -3.49
CA LEU A 285 -6.08 -13.33 -4.07
C LEU A 285 -5.00 -12.35 -4.57
N CYS A 286 -3.90 -12.20 -3.83
CA CYS A 286 -2.77 -11.37 -4.24
C CYS A 286 -2.10 -11.91 -5.49
N TRP A 287 -1.86 -13.22 -5.54
CA TRP A 287 -1.26 -13.88 -6.69
C TRP A 287 -2.12 -13.77 -7.94
N ALA A 288 -3.43 -13.99 -7.80
CA ALA A 288 -4.38 -13.80 -8.89
C ALA A 288 -4.36 -12.35 -9.38
N THR A 289 -4.36 -11.37 -8.47
CA THR A 289 -4.29 -9.95 -8.80
C THR A 289 -2.99 -9.60 -9.51
N ALA A 290 -1.85 -10.06 -9.01
CA ALA A 290 -0.54 -9.82 -9.59
C ALA A 290 -0.43 -10.43 -10.99
N ALA A 291 -0.89 -11.68 -11.18
CA ALA A 291 -0.89 -12.34 -12.48
C ALA A 291 -1.75 -11.58 -13.50
N LEU A 292 -2.95 -11.14 -13.10
CA LEU A 292 -3.83 -10.34 -13.96
C LEU A 292 -3.19 -8.99 -14.33
N LEU A 293 -2.53 -8.33 -13.37
CA LEU A 293 -1.81 -7.08 -13.61
C LEU A 293 -0.64 -7.27 -14.58
N VAL A 294 0.22 -8.27 -14.36
CA VAL A 294 1.36 -8.57 -15.24
C VAL A 294 0.87 -8.89 -16.65
N ILE A 295 -0.10 -9.80 -16.80
CA ILE A 295 -0.64 -10.15 -18.13
C ILE A 295 -1.21 -8.91 -18.83
N GLY A 296 -2.01 -8.11 -18.12
CA GLY A 296 -2.63 -6.90 -18.68
C GLY A 296 -1.60 -5.84 -19.07
N LEU A 297 -0.62 -5.58 -18.21
CA LEU A 297 0.42 -4.57 -18.43
C LEU A 297 1.43 -5.01 -19.49
N THR A 298 1.90 -6.26 -19.47
CA THR A 298 2.79 -6.79 -20.49
C THR A 298 2.12 -6.76 -21.87
N VAL A 299 0.85 -7.20 -21.99
CA VAL A 299 0.12 -7.11 -23.26
C VAL A 299 0.00 -5.66 -23.73
N PHE A 300 -0.27 -4.73 -22.81
CA PHE A 300 -0.33 -3.31 -23.11
C PHE A 300 1.02 -2.74 -23.60
N VAL A 301 2.11 -2.99 -22.87
CA VAL A 301 3.46 -2.49 -23.18
C VAL A 301 3.99 -3.10 -24.47
N VAL A 302 3.90 -4.42 -24.64
CA VAL A 302 4.38 -5.14 -25.83
C VAL A 302 3.54 -4.75 -27.06
N GLY A 303 2.21 -4.73 -26.93
CA GLY A 303 1.33 -4.31 -28.02
C GLY A 303 1.63 -2.89 -28.50
N PHE A 304 1.91 -1.99 -27.55
CA PHE A 304 2.34 -0.64 -27.86
C PHE A 304 3.70 -0.60 -28.57
N LEU A 305 4.72 -1.28 -28.05
CA LEU A 305 6.06 -1.34 -28.65
C LEU A 305 6.01 -1.89 -30.07
N LEU A 306 5.26 -2.96 -30.29
CA LEU A 306 5.06 -3.54 -31.63
C LEU A 306 4.39 -2.55 -32.58
N SER A 307 3.41 -1.78 -32.10
CA SER A 307 2.75 -0.76 -32.91
C SER A 307 3.71 0.37 -33.32
N VAL A 308 4.57 0.80 -32.40
CA VAL A 308 5.61 1.80 -32.69
C VAL A 308 6.62 1.27 -33.70
N LEU A 309 7.09 0.02 -33.51
CA LEU A 309 8.04 -0.62 -34.42
C LEU A 309 7.49 -0.81 -35.84
N ARG A 310 6.18 -1.10 -35.97
CA ARG A 310 5.52 -1.24 -37.27
C ARG A 310 5.24 0.09 -37.97
N GLY A 311 5.55 1.23 -37.33
CA GLY A 311 5.28 2.56 -37.87
C GLY A 311 3.78 2.84 -38.10
N GLN A 312 2.89 1.98 -37.60
CA GLN A 312 1.46 2.18 -37.73
C GLN A 312 1.01 3.17 -36.66
N PRO A 313 0.24 4.22 -37.03
CA PRO A 313 -0.32 5.16 -36.07
C PRO A 313 -1.07 4.32 -35.06
N SER A 314 -0.61 4.40 -33.81
CA SER A 314 -0.86 3.33 -32.86
C SER A 314 -2.32 2.97 -32.87
N VAL A 315 -2.63 1.78 -33.39
CA VAL A 315 -3.86 1.09 -33.06
C VAL A 315 -3.64 0.69 -31.61
N PHE A 316 -3.63 1.68 -30.73
CA PHE A 316 -4.11 1.51 -29.37
C PHE A 316 -5.28 0.60 -29.56
N VAL A 317 -5.19 -0.62 -29.03
CA VAL A 317 -6.30 -1.54 -28.95
C VAL A 317 -7.41 -0.66 -28.43
N ARG A 318 -8.31 -0.24 -29.33
CA ARG A 318 -9.32 0.76 -29.03
C ARG A 318 -10.27 -0.07 -28.22
N PHE A 319 -9.94 -0.20 -26.93
CA PHE A 319 -10.61 -1.12 -26.04
C PHE A 319 -12.07 -0.76 -26.22
N PRO A 320 -12.90 -1.75 -26.57
CA PRO A 320 -14.32 -1.51 -26.70
C PRO A 320 -14.75 -0.68 -25.49
N SER A 321 -15.48 0.41 -25.69
CA SER A 321 -15.73 1.40 -24.62
C SER A 321 -16.17 0.71 -23.31
N TRP A 322 -16.98 -0.34 -23.43
CA TRP A 322 -17.45 -1.19 -22.33
C TRP A 322 -16.34 -1.90 -21.53
N THR A 323 -15.29 -2.44 -22.16
CA THR A 323 -14.20 -3.13 -21.44
C THR A 323 -13.39 -2.15 -20.60
N SER A 324 -13.13 -0.95 -21.11
CA SER A 324 -12.46 0.11 -20.34
C SER A 324 -13.28 0.53 -19.12
N TRP A 325 -14.61 0.56 -19.23
CA TRP A 325 -15.49 0.82 -18.10
C TRP A 325 -15.47 -0.29 -17.05
N ILE A 326 -15.50 -1.55 -17.49
CA ILE A 326 -15.40 -2.70 -16.58
C ILE A 326 -14.08 -2.66 -15.83
N ILE A 327 -12.95 -2.50 -16.51
CA ILE A 327 -11.63 -2.47 -15.86
C ILE A 327 -11.57 -1.31 -14.86
N LEU A 328 -12.04 -0.12 -15.23
CA LEU A 328 -12.08 1.04 -14.34
C LEU A 328 -12.91 0.76 -13.07
N LEU A 329 -14.11 0.19 -13.20
CA LEU A 329 -14.96 -0.13 -12.05
C LEU A 329 -14.36 -1.25 -11.19
N VAL A 330 -13.88 -2.33 -11.82
CA VAL A 330 -13.25 -3.45 -11.11
C VAL A 330 -12.01 -2.98 -10.36
N SER A 331 -11.13 -2.19 -10.97
CA SER A 331 -9.96 -1.62 -10.30
C SER A 331 -10.34 -0.69 -9.15
N PHE A 332 -11.38 0.13 -9.31
CA PHE A 332 -11.86 1.01 -8.25
C PHE A 332 -12.40 0.22 -7.04
N PHE A 333 -13.24 -0.78 -7.27
CA PHE A 333 -13.78 -1.61 -6.19
C PHE A 333 -12.72 -2.53 -5.57
N ALA A 334 -11.78 -3.05 -6.36
CA ALA A 334 -10.64 -3.80 -5.84
C ALA A 334 -9.79 -2.93 -4.91
N MET A 335 -9.45 -1.70 -5.33
CA MET A 335 -8.71 -0.75 -4.51
C MET A 335 -9.44 -0.44 -3.20
N LEU A 336 -10.75 -0.17 -3.27
CA LEU A 336 -11.57 0.09 -2.10
C LEU A 336 -11.58 -1.11 -1.13
N PHE A 337 -11.76 -2.31 -1.67
CA PHE A 337 -11.77 -3.54 -0.90
C PHE A 337 -10.45 -3.78 -0.17
N PHE A 338 -9.31 -3.67 -0.86
CA PHE A 338 -7.99 -3.84 -0.25
C PHE A 338 -7.70 -2.78 0.82
N ASN A 339 -8.11 -1.52 0.60
CA ASN A 339 -7.95 -0.47 1.59
C ASN A 339 -8.81 -0.71 2.84
N ILE A 340 -10.07 -1.12 2.68
CA ILE A 340 -10.94 -1.48 3.81
C ILE A 340 -10.36 -2.66 4.58
N TRP A 341 -9.89 -3.69 3.87
CA TRP A 341 -9.24 -4.84 4.47
C TRP A 341 -7.98 -4.43 5.26
N LEU A 342 -7.14 -3.55 4.69
CA LEU A 342 -5.93 -3.06 5.34
C LEU A 342 -6.26 -2.30 6.63
N VAL A 343 -7.26 -1.40 6.59
CA VAL A 343 -7.75 -0.69 7.78
C VAL A 343 -8.23 -1.68 8.83
N TYR A 344 -9.03 -2.68 8.44
CA TYR A 344 -9.53 -3.71 9.35
C TYR A 344 -8.38 -4.48 10.01
N LEU A 345 -7.39 -4.90 9.21
CA LEU A 345 -6.20 -5.60 9.69
C LEU A 345 -5.40 -4.72 10.68
N THR A 346 -5.14 -3.45 10.34
CA THR A 346 -4.40 -2.53 11.22
C THR A 346 -5.14 -2.28 12.54
N ILE A 347 -6.48 -2.14 12.53
CA ILE A 347 -7.28 -1.99 13.75
C ILE A 347 -7.16 -3.24 14.63
N ARG A 348 -7.29 -4.44 14.04
CA ARG A 348 -7.15 -5.73 14.74
C ARG A 348 -5.78 -5.87 15.40
N ILE A 349 -4.71 -5.61 14.65
CA ILE A 349 -3.33 -5.69 15.14
C ILE A 349 -3.13 -4.71 16.30
N ARG A 350 -3.54 -3.44 16.14
CA ARG A 350 -3.39 -2.42 17.20
C ARG A 350 -4.15 -2.77 18.47
N ALA A 351 -5.36 -3.30 18.36
CA ALA A 351 -6.17 -3.67 19.52
C ALA A 351 -5.52 -4.78 20.37
N ARG A 352 -4.69 -5.64 19.75
CA ARG A 352 -4.09 -6.81 20.42
C ARG A 352 -2.62 -6.62 20.79
N ALA A 353 -1.82 -5.97 19.95
CA ALA A 353 -0.40 -5.72 20.21
C ALA A 353 -0.16 -4.68 21.32
N GLY A 354 -1.15 -3.81 21.60
CA GLY A 354 -1.04 -2.80 22.65
C GLY A 354 -0.02 -1.70 22.35
N ALA A 355 0.60 -1.13 23.40
CA ALA A 355 1.49 0.02 23.32
C ALA A 355 2.85 -0.28 22.64
N HIS A 356 3.24 -1.55 22.52
CA HIS A 356 4.51 -1.97 21.92
C HIS A 356 4.41 -2.21 20.41
N ASN A 357 3.38 -1.69 19.74
CA ASN A 357 3.23 -1.80 18.31
C ASN A 357 4.08 -0.76 17.57
N LYS A 358 5.15 -1.21 16.89
CA LYS A 358 6.01 -0.34 16.08
C LYS A 358 5.28 0.33 14.92
N ASP A 359 4.17 -0.24 14.42
CA ASP A 359 3.36 0.36 13.35
C ASP A 359 2.56 1.61 13.80
N SER A 360 2.58 1.94 15.09
CA SER A 360 1.97 3.15 15.63
C SER A 360 2.88 4.38 15.54
N GLU A 361 4.18 4.18 15.29
CA GLU A 361 5.16 5.25 15.22
C GLU A 361 5.19 5.91 13.83
N TRP A 362 5.41 7.23 13.84
CA TRP A 362 5.64 7.99 12.62
C TRP A 362 7.10 7.87 12.22
N THR A 363 7.34 7.39 11.00
CA THR A 363 8.68 7.32 10.42
C THR A 363 8.92 8.46 9.44
N PHE A 364 10.19 8.75 9.15
CA PHE A 364 10.56 9.72 8.12
C PHE A 364 9.99 9.32 6.75
N GLY A 365 10.00 8.02 6.41
CA GLY A 365 9.47 7.48 5.16
C GLY A 365 7.97 7.75 4.99
N GLN A 366 7.19 7.61 6.07
CA GLN A 366 5.77 7.92 6.07
C GLN A 366 5.48 9.40 5.79
N ILE A 367 6.25 10.31 6.39
CA ILE A 367 6.10 11.76 6.17
C ILE A 367 6.45 12.12 4.73
N LEU A 368 7.57 11.58 4.23
CA LEU A 368 8.00 11.79 2.84
C LEU A 368 6.96 11.27 1.85
N THR A 369 6.32 10.16 2.17
CA THR A 369 5.23 9.59 1.38
C THR A 369 4.04 10.53 1.29
N LEU A 370 3.61 11.15 2.39
CA LEU A 370 2.54 12.16 2.36
C LEU A 370 2.94 13.38 1.50
N ALA A 371 4.22 13.76 1.54
CA ALA A 371 4.73 14.87 0.75
C ALA A 371 4.65 14.63 -0.77
N THR A 372 4.55 13.37 -1.24
CA THR A 372 4.39 13.06 -2.68
C THR A 372 3.13 13.67 -3.30
N TRP A 373 2.14 14.00 -2.47
CA TRP A 373 0.89 14.63 -2.91
C TRP A 373 0.96 16.15 -3.00
N VAL A 374 1.97 16.78 -2.38
CA VAL A 374 2.08 18.24 -2.32
C VAL A 374 2.15 18.88 -3.71
N PRO A 375 2.97 18.40 -4.67
CA PRO A 375 3.02 19.01 -6.01
C PRO A 375 1.65 19.00 -6.69
N PHE A 376 0.93 17.88 -6.58
CA PHE A 376 -0.41 17.73 -7.11
C PHE A 376 -1.41 18.70 -6.45
N LEU A 377 -1.41 18.79 -5.12
CA LEU A 377 -2.30 19.69 -4.39
C LEU A 377 -2.01 21.15 -4.70
N ALA A 378 -0.74 21.52 -4.85
CA ALA A 378 -0.32 22.85 -5.27
C ALA A 378 -0.82 23.14 -6.69
N GLU A 379 -0.63 22.22 -7.64
CA GLU A 379 -1.15 22.40 -9.01
C GLU A 379 -2.67 22.58 -9.03
N PHE A 380 -3.39 21.79 -8.24
CA PHE A 380 -4.84 21.94 -8.10
C PHE A 380 -5.19 23.33 -7.52
N ALA A 381 -4.54 23.74 -6.43
CA ALA A 381 -4.81 25.00 -5.75
C ALA A 381 -4.49 26.22 -6.61
N TYR A 382 -3.34 26.26 -7.30
CA TYR A 382 -3.00 27.37 -8.21
C TYR A 382 -4.02 27.49 -9.34
N THR A 383 -4.32 26.37 -10.01
CA THR A 383 -5.34 26.34 -11.09
C THR A 383 -6.73 26.71 -10.58
N TRP A 384 -7.00 26.39 -9.31
CA TRP A 384 -8.24 26.76 -8.65
C TRP A 384 -8.30 28.24 -8.28
N LEU A 385 -7.20 28.87 -7.90
CA LEU A 385 -7.15 30.26 -7.40
C LEU A 385 -6.97 31.29 -8.52
N GLU A 386 -6.23 30.96 -9.57
CA GLU A 386 -5.98 31.81 -10.74
C GLU A 386 -6.98 31.53 -11.88
N GLU A 387 -7.11 32.47 -12.82
CA GLU A 387 -7.83 32.17 -14.06
C GLU A 387 -7.02 31.16 -14.88
N PRO A 388 -7.69 30.23 -15.59
CA PRO A 388 -6.99 29.15 -16.30
C PRO A 388 -5.98 29.66 -17.31
N GLU A 389 -6.25 30.79 -17.94
CA GLU A 389 -5.36 31.43 -18.92
C GLU A 389 -4.06 31.89 -18.25
N ASP A 390 -4.15 32.60 -17.14
CA ASP A 390 -2.99 33.06 -16.35
C ASP A 390 -2.17 31.88 -15.81
N ALA A 391 -2.86 30.89 -15.24
CA ALA A 391 -2.23 29.70 -14.66
C ALA A 391 -1.47 28.87 -15.71
N LEU A 392 -1.99 28.78 -16.95
CA LEU A 392 -1.31 28.08 -18.05
C LEU A 392 -0.24 28.95 -18.71
N ASN A 393 -0.46 30.25 -18.85
CA ASN A 393 0.52 31.19 -19.42
C ASN A 393 1.80 31.24 -18.58
N GLY A 394 1.69 31.24 -17.25
CA GLY A 394 2.85 31.20 -16.36
C GLY A 394 3.74 29.95 -16.50
N ARG A 395 3.23 28.86 -17.11
CA ARG A 395 3.97 27.60 -17.29
C ARG A 395 4.64 27.46 -18.65
N LEU A 396 4.28 28.31 -19.61
CA LEU A 396 4.87 28.26 -20.93
C LEU A 396 6.19 29.06 -20.94
N PRO A 397 7.28 28.54 -21.52
CA PRO A 397 8.46 29.35 -21.74
C PRO A 397 8.11 30.49 -22.71
N ALA A 398 8.62 31.69 -22.48
CA ALA A 398 8.52 32.76 -23.47
C ALA A 398 9.12 32.28 -24.81
N PRO A 399 8.47 32.50 -25.97
CA PRO A 399 7.41 33.46 -26.28
C PRO A 399 6.01 32.84 -26.47
N TYR A 400 5.74 31.66 -25.89
CA TYR A 400 4.47 30.98 -26.14
C TYR A 400 3.33 31.54 -25.28
N GLU A 401 2.21 31.86 -25.93
CA GLU A 401 0.98 32.35 -25.28
C GLU A 401 -0.16 31.33 -25.45
N VAL A 402 -0.99 31.18 -24.42
CA VAL A 402 -2.19 30.35 -24.43
C VAL A 402 -3.31 31.13 -25.10
N VAL A 403 -3.71 30.70 -26.29
CA VAL A 403 -4.89 31.25 -26.97
C VAL A 403 -6.08 30.32 -26.74
N VAL A 404 -7.19 30.87 -26.24
CA VAL A 404 -8.45 30.11 -26.14
C VAL A 404 -8.93 29.79 -27.55
N ALA A 405 -8.90 28.51 -27.92
CA ALA A 405 -9.55 28.06 -29.14
C ALA A 405 -11.06 28.32 -29.01
N SER A 406 -11.58 29.28 -29.77
CA SER A 406 -12.97 29.77 -29.72
C SER A 406 -14.03 28.74 -30.14
N THR A 407 -13.65 27.51 -30.49
CA THR A 407 -14.56 26.42 -30.86
C THR A 407 -14.54 25.30 -29.82
N VAL A 408 -15.36 25.47 -28.79
CA VAL A 408 -15.54 24.51 -27.67
C VAL A 408 -16.16 23.17 -28.11
N ASP A 409 -16.71 23.08 -29.33
CA ASP A 409 -17.36 21.85 -29.81
C ASP A 409 -16.41 20.77 -30.38
N ASP A 410 -15.16 21.10 -30.70
CA ASP A 410 -14.23 20.16 -31.35
C ASP A 410 -13.18 19.53 -30.41
N ALA A 411 -12.97 20.09 -29.21
CA ALA A 411 -11.89 19.68 -28.32
C ALA A 411 -12.08 18.30 -27.66
N PHE A 412 -13.25 17.66 -27.85
CA PHE A 412 -13.59 16.35 -27.27
C PHE A 412 -13.68 15.21 -28.28
N GLY A 413 -13.33 15.42 -29.55
CA GLY A 413 -13.19 14.30 -30.48
C GLY A 413 -14.50 13.53 -30.72
N THR A 414 -15.65 14.19 -30.64
CA THR A 414 -16.80 13.79 -31.47
C THR A 414 -16.43 14.11 -32.90
N ALA A 415 -15.60 13.26 -33.50
CA ALA A 415 -15.26 13.36 -34.91
C ALA A 415 -16.57 13.35 -35.70
N GLN A 416 -16.93 14.51 -36.28
CA GLN A 416 -17.72 14.48 -37.50
C GLN A 416 -16.79 13.88 -38.57
N PRO A 417 -17.17 12.75 -39.20
CA PRO A 417 -16.42 12.22 -40.32
C PRO A 417 -16.59 13.19 -41.49
N GLY A 418 -15.64 14.11 -41.69
CA GLY A 418 -15.71 15.04 -42.82
C GLY A 418 -14.62 16.10 -42.94
N ILE A 419 -13.85 16.42 -41.90
CA ILE A 419 -12.86 17.53 -41.96
C ILE A 419 -11.52 17.11 -41.33
N GLU A 420 -10.83 16.15 -41.94
CA GLU A 420 -9.42 15.86 -41.65
C GLU A 420 -8.56 16.22 -42.87
N GLN A 421 -8.16 17.50 -43.02
CA GLN A 421 -7.06 17.80 -43.95
C GLN A 421 -6.16 19.01 -43.60
N ALA A 422 -6.30 19.68 -42.45
CA ALA A 422 -5.52 20.92 -42.22
C ALA A 422 -4.97 21.14 -40.80
N ARG A 423 -4.82 20.11 -39.94
CA ARG A 423 -4.38 20.32 -38.54
C ARG A 423 -2.96 19.85 -38.20
N GLY A 424 -2.12 19.62 -39.21
CA GLY A 424 -0.75 19.11 -39.04
C GLY A 424 0.39 20.10 -39.26
N GLN A 425 0.13 21.36 -39.64
CA GLN A 425 1.19 22.35 -39.80
C GLN A 425 1.22 23.30 -38.60
N PHE A 426 2.21 23.09 -37.72
CA PHE A 426 2.68 24.15 -36.84
C PHE A 426 3.31 25.22 -37.71
N GLN A 427 2.54 26.20 -38.16
CA GLN A 427 3.11 27.43 -38.68
C GLN A 427 3.86 28.11 -37.53
N ARG A 428 5.20 28.13 -37.63
CA ARG A 428 5.99 29.16 -36.95
C ARG A 428 5.47 30.48 -37.50
N LEU A 429 4.63 31.18 -36.75
CA LEU A 429 4.47 32.62 -36.95
C LEU A 429 5.83 33.22 -36.58
N ALA A 430 6.64 33.48 -37.59
CA ALA A 430 7.82 34.30 -37.43
C ALA A 430 7.32 35.68 -36.98
N ALA A 431 7.95 36.23 -35.93
CA ALA A 431 7.61 37.56 -35.41
C ALA A 431 7.76 38.71 -36.44
N THR A 432 8.24 38.40 -37.65
CA THR A 432 8.37 39.32 -38.78
C THR A 432 7.10 39.48 -39.62
N ASP A 433 6.06 38.65 -39.44
CA ASP A 433 4.79 38.75 -40.19
C ASP A 433 3.68 39.48 -39.44
N LEU A 434 4.00 40.15 -38.32
CA LEU A 434 3.13 41.18 -37.75
C LEU A 434 3.15 42.40 -38.67
N ALA A 435 2.32 42.33 -39.72
CA ALA A 435 1.90 43.49 -40.49
C ALA A 435 1.40 44.57 -39.50
N SER A 436 1.93 45.77 -39.67
CA SER A 436 1.59 47.00 -38.97
C SER A 436 0.11 47.09 -38.63
N PHE A 437 -0.22 46.84 -37.36
CA PHE A 437 -1.50 47.24 -36.79
C PHE A 437 -1.49 48.77 -36.72
N GLU A 438 -2.18 49.42 -37.65
CA GLU A 438 -2.51 50.84 -37.58
C GLU A 438 -3.27 51.12 -36.27
N PRO A 439 -2.85 52.10 -35.45
CA PRO A 439 -3.58 52.49 -34.26
C PRO A 439 -4.83 53.29 -34.69
N SER A 440 -5.91 52.58 -34.98
CA SER A 440 -7.21 53.22 -35.20
C SER A 440 -7.77 53.72 -33.87
N LYS A 441 -7.76 55.05 -33.73
CA LYS A 441 -8.61 55.90 -32.89
C LYS A 441 -8.82 55.45 -31.44
N ALA A 442 -7.97 55.99 -30.56
CA ALA A 442 -8.27 56.14 -29.14
C ALA A 442 -9.62 56.84 -28.95
N SER A 443 -10.59 56.15 -28.35
CA SER A 443 -11.76 56.76 -27.75
C SER A 443 -11.36 57.31 -26.39
N THR A 444 -11.47 58.62 -26.25
CA THR A 444 -11.29 59.37 -25.01
C THR A 444 -12.35 58.94 -23.99
N TRP A 445 -11.93 58.25 -22.93
CA TRP A 445 -12.74 58.10 -21.72
C TRP A 445 -12.45 59.26 -20.76
N PRO A 446 -13.47 59.87 -20.15
CA PRO A 446 -13.28 60.97 -19.22
C PRO A 446 -12.77 60.45 -17.86
N LEU A 447 -11.65 61.01 -17.43
CA LEU A 447 -11.15 60.89 -16.06
C LEU A 447 -12.19 61.52 -15.11
N LYS A 448 -12.74 60.74 -14.18
CA LYS A 448 -13.39 61.27 -12.98
C LYS A 448 -12.33 61.37 -11.89
N THR A 449 -12.07 62.59 -11.46
CA THR A 449 -11.29 62.92 -10.26
C THR A 449 -12.14 62.66 -9.01
N HIS A 450 -11.58 61.92 -8.05
CA HIS A 450 -11.91 61.98 -6.63
C HIS A 450 -10.62 61.88 -5.83
#